data_AF-A0A967HCP1-F1
#
_entry.id   AF-A0A967HCP1-F1
#
_cell.length_a   1.000
_cell.length_b   1.000
_cell.length_c   1.000
_cell.angle_alpha   90.00
_cell.angle_beta   90.00
_cell.angle_gamma   90.00
#
_symmetry.space_group_name_H-M   'P 1'
#
loop_
_entity.id
_entity.type
_entity.pdbx_description
1 polymer ?
#
loop_
_entity_poly.entity_id
_entity_poly.type
_entity_poly.pdbx_seq_one_letter_code
_entity_poly.pdbx_strand_id
1 'polypeptide(L)' 'MVLGDGEFLLLGDHSAHSLDGRYFGPVHRDDIVGKVVRVYWPFSRARVPE' A
#
# COMPACT_ATOMS: atom_id res chain seq x y z
N MET A 1 -10.75 10.07 11.78
CA MET A 1 -11.15 8.75 11.27
C MET A 1 -10.65 7.72 12.27
N VAL A 2 -11.50 6.75 12.63
CA VAL A 2 -11.14 5.60 13.45
C VAL A 2 -11.32 4.38 12.55
N LEU A 3 -10.33 3.49 12.50
CA LEU A 3 -10.41 2.26 11.69
C LEU A 3 -11.19 1.18 12.46
N GLY A 4 -12.03 0.45 11.74
CA GLY A 4 -12.64 -0.77 12.23
C GLY A 4 -11.69 -1.96 12.21
N ASP A 5 -12.14 -3.09 12.76
CA ASP A 5 -11.40 -4.34 12.70
C ASP A 5 -11.26 -4.81 11.25
N GLY A 6 -10.04 -5.16 10.85
CA GLY A 6 -9.76 -5.63 9.49
C GLY A 6 -9.75 -4.53 8.43
N GLU A 7 -9.88 -3.26 8.82
CA GLU A 7 -9.74 -2.12 7.93
C GLU A 7 -8.30 -1.59 7.91
N PHE A 8 -7.84 -1.20 6.72
CA PHE A 8 -6.51 -0.66 6.50
C PHE A 8 -6.62 0.68 5.77
N LEU A 9 -5.96 1.70 6.31
CA LEU A 9 -5.76 2.95 5.59
C LEU A 9 -4.51 2.82 4.72
N LEU A 10 -4.69 2.77 3.40
CA LEU A 10 -3.56 2.70 2.46
C LEU A 10 -3.04 4.11 2.16
N LEU A 11 -1.72 4.28 2.20
CA LEU A 11 -1.04 5.53 1.87
C LEU A 11 0.07 5.24 0.87
N GLY A 12 0.21 6.10 -0.14
CA GLY A 12 1.29 6.00 -1.11
C GLY A 12 2.49 6.85 -0.72
N ASP A 13 3.70 6.34 -0.95
CA ASP A 13 4.96 7.03 -0.65
C ASP A 13 5.10 8.39 -1.34
N HIS A 14 4.53 8.54 -2.54
CA HIS A 14 4.46 9.81 -3.25
C HIS A 14 3.26 10.64 -2.76
N SER A 15 3.26 10.99 -1.47
CA SER A 15 2.11 11.52 -0.73
C SER A 15 1.39 12.71 -1.37
N ALA A 16 2.11 13.60 -2.08
CA ALA A 16 1.51 14.77 -2.73
C ALA A 16 0.77 14.44 -4.04
N HIS A 17 1.03 13.28 -4.63
CA HIS A 17 0.52 12.87 -5.94
C HIS A 17 -0.10 11.46 -5.91
N SER A 18 -0.49 10.99 -4.74
CA SER A 18 -1.09 9.68 -4.52
C SER A 18 -2.58 9.84 -4.23
N LEU A 19 -3.42 9.27 -5.10
CA LEU A 19 -4.84 9.07 -4.83
C LEU A 19 -4.98 7.80 -3.99
N ASP A 20 -4.93 7.95 -2.67
CA ASP A 20 -4.94 6.83 -1.72
C ASP A 20 -6.08 6.96 -0.69
N GLY A 21 -5.97 6.24 0.44
CA GLY A 21 -7.02 6.15 1.45
C GLY A 21 -7.43 7.49 2.07
N ARG A 22 -6.63 8.56 1.90
CA ARG A 22 -7.04 9.93 2.24
C ARG A 22 -8.22 10.44 1.40
N TYR A 23 -8.41 9.88 0.21
CA TYR A 23 -9.47 10.26 -0.73
C TYR A 23 -10.61 9.25 -0.77
N PHE A 24 -10.29 7.95 -0.83
CA PHE A 24 -11.31 6.89 -0.97
C PHE A 24 -11.66 6.16 0.34
N GLY A 25 -10.96 6.46 1.44
CA GLY A 25 -11.20 5.84 2.74
C GLY A 25 -10.44 4.52 2.97
N PRO A 26 -10.77 3.79 4.04
CA PRO A 26 -10.14 2.52 4.38
C PRO A 26 -10.55 1.37 3.45
N VAL A 27 -9.71 0.34 3.39
CA VAL A 27 -9.88 -0.87 2.57
C VAL A 27 -9.98 -2.10 3.49
N HIS A 28 -10.87 -3.05 3.17
CA HIS A 28 -11.05 -4.24 3.98
C HIS A 28 -9.93 -5.26 3.72
N ARG A 29 -9.61 -6.09 4.72
CA ARG A 29 -8.58 -7.14 4.62
C ARG A 29 -8.78 -8.04 3.40
N ASP A 30 -10.02 -8.36 3.06
CA ASP A 30 -10.37 -9.30 1.99
C ASP A 30 -10.03 -8.76 0.59
N ASP A 31 -9.91 -7.45 0.45
CA ASP A 31 -9.50 -6.80 -0.80
C ASP A 31 -7.96 -6.78 -0.96
N ILE A 32 -7.21 -7.15 0.09
CA ILE A 32 -5.74 -7.18 0.07
C ILE A 32 -5.24 -8.55 -0.39
N VAL A 33 -4.72 -8.60 -1.62
CA VAL A 33 -4.15 -9.81 -2.21
C VAL A 33 -2.87 -10.27 -1.50
N GLY A 34 -1.98 -9.35 -1.14
CA GLY A 34 -0.73 -9.70 -0.47
C GLY A 34 0.24 -8.54 -0.23
N LYS A 35 1.37 -8.84 0.41
CA LYS A 35 2.46 -7.88 0.68
C LYS A 35 3.52 -7.93 -0.42
N VAL A 36 3.98 -6.76 -0.86
CA VAL A 36 5.15 -6.66 -1.74
C VAL A 36 6.42 -6.97 -0.94
N VAL A 37 7.17 -8.00 -1.34
CA VAL A 37 8.37 -8.48 -0.60
C VAL A 37 9.68 -8.27 -1.36
N ARG A 38 9.65 -8.11 -2.68
CA ARG A 38 10.86 -7.96 -3.49
C ARG A 38 10.57 -7.28 -4.82
N VAL A 39 11.47 -6.38 -5.22
CA VAL A 39 11.57 -5.89 -6.59
C VAL A 39 12.61 -6.77 -7.27
N TYR A 40 12.21 -7.57 -8.27
CA TYR A 40 13.12 -8.49 -8.95
C TYR A 40 13.65 -7.95 -10.29
N TRP A 41 13.02 -6.90 -10.84
CA TRP A 41 13.33 -6.33 -12.16
C TRP A 41 13.25 -4.79 -12.18
N PRO A 42 14.06 -4.09 -13.01
CA PRO A 42 15.25 -4.59 -13.70
C PRO A 42 16.33 -5.01 -12.71
N PHE A 43 17.25 -5.89 -13.12
CA PHE A 43 18.27 -6.44 -12.20
C PHE A 43 19.13 -5.36 -11.54
N SER A 44 19.39 -4.24 -12.22
CA SER A 44 20.09 -3.08 -11.66
C SER A 44 19.34 -2.38 -10.50
N ARG A 45 18.06 -2.68 -10.30
CA ARG A 45 17.19 -2.12 -9.27
C ARG A 45 16.60 -3.19 -8.34
N ALA A 46 17.09 -4.43 -8.44
CA ALA A 46 16.60 -5.53 -7.63
C ALA A 46 16.90 -5.26 -6.15
N ARG A 47 15.86 -5.24 -5.32
CA ARG A 47 15.95 -4.91 -3.89
C ARG A 47 14.80 -5.50 -3.09
N VAL A 48 14.96 -5.54 -1.77
CA VAL A 48 13.86 -5.76 -0.83
C VAL A 48 13.33 -4.37 -0.44
N PRO A 49 12.02 -4.10 -0.57
CA PRO A 49 11.41 -2.87 -0.05
C PRO A 49 11.56 -2.83 1.48
N GLU A 50 11.79 -1.64 2.03
CA GLU A 50 11.81 -1.38 3.48
C GLU A 50 10.42 -1.60 4.11
#